data_AF-A0A9C9K258-F1
#
_entry.id   AF-A0A9C9K258-F1
#
_cell.length_a   1.000
_cell.length_b   1.000
_cell.length_c   1.000
_cell.angle_alpha   90.00
_cell.angle_beta   90.00
_cell.angle_gamma   90.00
#
_symmetry.space_group_name_H-M   'P 1'
#
loop_
_entity.id
_entity.type
_entity.pdbx_description
1 polymer ?
#
loop_
_entity_poly.entity_id
_entity_poly.type
_entity_poly.pdbx_seq_one_letter_code
_entity_poly.pdbx_strand_id
1 'polypeptide(L)'
;SRQRLRLGQAEADLEAKRDEIELKLRQAVASFESTRKSYEFFNSAIIPESELALRAAREAYETGKVDILTLIAAQRALRQVQLSAIRLWGRAARRLAEIEEITGEDLI
;
A
#
# COMPACT_ATOMS: atom_id res chain seq x y z
N SER A 1 31.67 19.26 36.43
CA SER A 1 32.62 19.65 35.37
C SER A 1 31.89 19.64 34.04
N ARG A 2 32.15 20.61 33.14
CA ARG A 2 31.48 20.76 31.83
C ARG A 2 31.57 19.49 30.95
N GLN A 3 32.60 18.69 31.15
CA GLN A 3 32.87 17.45 30.42
C GLN A 3 31.85 16.34 30.73
N ARG A 4 31.39 16.20 31.98
CA ARG A 4 30.29 15.28 32.34
C ARG A 4 28.95 15.74 31.74
N LEU A 5 28.71 17.05 31.71
CA LEU A 5 27.48 17.60 31.12
C LEU A 5 27.43 17.32 29.61
N ARG A 6 28.57 17.49 28.92
CA ARG A 6 28.70 17.23 27.49
C ARG A 6 28.57 15.74 27.13
N LEU A 7 29.07 14.84 27.99
CA LEU A 7 28.87 13.40 27.84
C LEU A 7 27.40 13.02 28.03
N GLY A 8 26.75 13.52 29.10
CA GLY A 8 25.32 13.25 29.32
C GLY A 8 24.41 13.81 28.21
N GLN A 9 24.77 14.96 27.62
CA GLN A 9 24.08 15.49 26.43
C GLN A 9 24.26 14.57 25.22
N ALA A 10 25.49 14.12 24.93
CA ALA A 10 25.74 13.22 23.82
C ALA A 10 25.04 11.85 23.97
N GLU A 11 24.95 11.33 25.21
CA GLU A 11 24.21 10.11 25.52
C GLU A 11 22.70 10.29 25.28
N ALA A 12 22.12 11.40 25.75
CA ALA A 12 20.72 11.72 25.52
C ALA A 12 20.40 11.91 24.02
N ASP A 13 21.28 12.59 23.27
CA ASP A 13 21.13 12.77 21.82
C ASP A 13 21.17 11.42 21.07
N LEU A 14 22.05 10.50 21.50
CA LEU A 14 22.14 9.15 20.93
C LEU A 14 20.87 8.34 21.20
N GLU A 15 20.35 8.39 22.43
CA GLU A 15 19.13 7.68 22.82
C GLU A 15 17.91 8.23 22.07
N ALA A 16 17.76 9.55 22.01
CA ALA A 16 16.70 10.18 21.22
C ALA A 16 16.77 9.77 19.73
N LYS A 17 17.97 9.64 19.17
CA LYS A 17 18.15 9.20 17.78
C LYS A 17 17.77 7.73 17.58
N ARG A 18 18.07 6.86 18.54
CA ARG A 18 17.68 5.45 18.49
C ARG A 18 16.16 5.29 18.53
N ASP A 19 15.50 5.99 19.45
CA ASP A 19 14.05 5.97 19.58
C ASP A 19 13.37 6.49 18.30
N GLU A 20 13.92 7.55 17.70
CA GLU A 20 13.44 8.08 16.42
C GLU A 20 13.53 7.04 15.29
N ILE A 21 14.66 6.35 15.18
CA ILE A 21 14.89 5.31 14.15
C ILE A 21 13.95 4.13 14.38
N GLU A 22 13.82 3.66 15.62
CA GLU A 22 12.94 2.54 15.96
C GLU A 22 11.47 2.87 15.64
N LEU A 23 11.02 4.08 15.99
CA LEU A 23 9.67 4.52 15.69
C LEU A 23 9.42 4.56 14.18
N LYS A 24 10.36 5.11 13.40
CA LYS A 24 10.26 5.16 11.93
C LYS A 24 10.19 3.76 11.33
N LEU A 25 11.05 2.84 11.78
CA LEU A 25 11.06 1.47 11.30
C LEU A 25 9.73 0.77 11.57
N ARG A 26 9.21 0.86 12.81
CA ARG A 26 7.93 0.28 13.18
C ARG A 26 6.78 0.81 12.32
N GLN A 27 6.76 2.12 12.05
CA GLN A 27 5.76 2.74 11.20
C GLN A 27 5.86 2.28 9.73
N ALA A 28 7.08 2.19 9.20
CA ALA A 28 7.33 1.75 7.83
C ALA A 28 6.90 0.29 7.63
N VAL A 29 7.28 -0.61 8.55
CA VAL A 29 6.88 -2.02 8.54
C VAL A 29 5.37 -2.19 8.64
N ALA A 30 4.71 -1.53 9.60
CA ALA A 30 3.26 -1.61 9.74
C ALA A 30 2.52 -1.10 8.49
N SER A 31 3.03 -0.02 7.87
CA SER A 31 2.46 0.53 6.64
C SER A 31 2.67 -0.39 5.43
N PHE A 32 3.85 -1.00 5.31
CA PHE A 32 4.17 -1.99 4.29
C PHE A 32 3.21 -3.18 4.38
N GLU A 33 3.07 -3.79 5.56
CA GLU A 33 2.19 -4.94 5.77
C GLU A 33 0.73 -4.63 5.45
N SER A 34 0.23 -3.48 5.92
CA SER A 34 -1.13 -3.03 5.66
C SER A 34 -1.39 -2.85 4.15
N THR A 35 -0.45 -2.22 3.45
CA THR A 35 -0.56 -1.98 2.01
C THR A 35 -0.45 -3.28 1.21
N ARG A 36 0.45 -4.19 1.61
CA ARG A 36 0.60 -5.53 1.01
C ARG A 36 -0.68 -6.34 1.16
N LYS A 37 -1.25 -6.43 2.36
CA LYS A 37 -2.53 -7.13 2.60
C LYS A 37 -3.67 -6.54 1.77
N SER A 38 -3.71 -5.22 1.65
CA SER A 38 -4.69 -4.54 0.81
C SER A 38 -4.52 -4.91 -0.66
N TYR A 39 -3.27 -4.91 -1.17
CA TYR A 39 -2.97 -5.34 -2.54
C TYR A 39 -3.39 -6.80 -2.78
N GLU A 40 -3.08 -7.71 -1.86
CA GLU A 40 -3.47 -9.12 -1.94
C GLU A 40 -4.98 -9.31 -1.94
N PHE A 41 -5.70 -8.56 -1.12
CA PHE A 41 -7.17 -8.58 -1.11
C PHE A 41 -7.77 -8.07 -2.43
N PHE A 42 -7.20 -7.01 -3.01
CA PHE A 42 -7.64 -6.52 -4.31
C PHE A 42 -7.47 -7.57 -5.42
N ASN A 43 -6.33 -8.27 -5.45
CA ASN A 43 -6.06 -9.29 -6.45
C ASN A 43 -6.86 -10.57 -6.24
N SER A 44 -7.05 -10.99 -5.00
CA SER A 44 -7.72 -12.26 -4.68
C SER A 44 -9.25 -12.17 -4.66
N ALA A 45 -9.83 -10.98 -4.41
CA ALA A 45 -11.27 -10.82 -4.26
C ALA A 45 -11.85 -9.71 -5.15
N ILE A 46 -11.37 -8.47 -5.01
CA ILE A 46 -12.06 -7.30 -5.59
C ILE A 46 -11.96 -7.26 -7.14
N ILE A 47 -10.81 -7.59 -7.70
CA ILE A 47 -10.64 -7.69 -9.16
C ILE A 47 -11.52 -8.81 -9.73
N PRO A 48 -11.46 -10.07 -9.24
CA PRO A 48 -12.34 -11.15 -9.70
C PRO A 48 -13.84 -10.80 -9.60
N GLU A 49 -14.27 -10.16 -8.51
CA GLU A 49 -15.65 -9.73 -8.33
C GLU A 49 -16.07 -8.66 -9.37
N SER A 50 -15.19 -7.68 -9.62
CA SER A 50 -15.43 -6.64 -10.63
C SER A 50 -15.48 -7.21 -12.04
N GLU A 51 -14.70 -8.26 -12.33
CA GLU A 51 -14.76 -8.98 -13.60
C GLU A 51 -16.07 -9.76 -13.76
N LEU A 52 -16.57 -10.40 -12.69
CA LEU A 52 -17.88 -11.05 -12.68
C LEU A 52 -19.00 -10.03 -12.96
N ALA A 53 -18.95 -8.86 -12.32
CA ALA A 53 -19.91 -7.79 -12.55
C ALA A 53 -19.90 -7.30 -14.01
N LEU A 54 -18.71 -7.15 -14.61
CA LEU A 54 -18.59 -6.81 -16.03
C LEU A 54 -19.16 -7.91 -16.95
N ARG A 55 -18.92 -9.18 -16.64
CA ARG A 55 -19.50 -10.31 -17.42
C ARG A 55 -21.03 -10.27 -17.37
N ALA A 56 -21.62 -10.10 -16.18
CA ALA A 56 -23.07 -10.00 -16.03
C ALA A 56 -23.66 -8.80 -16.78
N ALA A 57 -23.00 -7.63 -16.71
CA ALA A 57 -23.43 -6.44 -17.44
C ALA A 57 -23.38 -6.64 -18.97
N ARG A 58 -22.37 -7.36 -19.47
CA ARG A 58 -22.27 -7.72 -20.89
C ARG A 58 -23.42 -8.63 -21.31
N GLU A 59 -23.69 -9.71 -20.58
CA GLU A 59 -24.79 -10.63 -20.89
C GLU A 59 -26.16 -9.92 -20.87
N ALA A 60 -26.37 -9.04 -19.90
CA ALA A 60 -27.59 -8.24 -19.81
C ALA A 60 -27.72 -7.28 -21.00
N TYR A 61 -26.62 -6.67 -21.45
CA TYR A 61 -26.62 -5.78 -22.61
C TYR A 61 -26.91 -6.55 -23.91
N GLU A 62 -26.24 -7.70 -24.10
CA GLU A 62 -26.42 -8.56 -25.28
C GLU A 62 -27.85 -9.11 -25.41
N THR A 63 -28.54 -9.28 -24.28
CA THR A 63 -29.96 -9.69 -24.23
C THR A 63 -30.94 -8.51 -24.20
N GLY A 64 -30.47 -7.27 -24.32
CA GLY A 64 -31.29 -6.06 -24.34
C GLY A 64 -31.93 -5.70 -22.98
N LYS A 65 -31.50 -6.33 -21.88
CA LYS A 65 -32.02 -6.09 -20.53
C LYS A 65 -31.49 -4.80 -19.90
N VAL A 66 -30.33 -4.32 -20.34
CA VAL A 66 -29.73 -3.05 -19.92
C VAL A 66 -29.19 -2.28 -21.13
N ASP A 67 -29.01 -0.97 -20.96
CA ASP A 67 -28.43 -0.13 -22.01
C ASP A 67 -26.88 -0.24 -22.09
N ILE A 68 -26.32 0.34 -23.15
CA ILE A 68 -24.86 0.38 -23.36
C ILE A 68 -24.13 1.17 -22.26
N LEU A 69 -24.78 2.16 -21.64
CA LEU A 69 -24.17 2.98 -20.58
C LEU A 69 -23.92 2.14 -19.32
N THR A 70 -24.78 1.17 -19.04
CA THR A 70 -24.61 0.20 -17.95
C THR A 70 -23.36 -0.67 -18.17
N LEU A 71 -23.15 -1.15 -19.40
CA LEU A 71 -21.95 -1.91 -19.75
C LEU A 71 -20.68 -1.05 -19.60
N ILE A 72 -20.69 0.19 -20.11
CA ILE A 72 -19.56 1.12 -19.97
C ILE A 72 -19.27 1.43 -18.50
N ALA A 73 -20.30 1.59 -17.67
CA ALA A 73 -20.14 1.83 -16.24
C ALA A 73 -19.44 0.65 -15.55
N ALA A 74 -19.82 -0.59 -15.85
CA ALA A 74 -19.16 -1.79 -15.33
C ALA A 74 -17.70 -1.91 -15.79
N GLN A 75 -17.42 -1.60 -17.06
CA GLN A 75 -16.04 -1.57 -17.57
C GLN A 75 -15.20 -0.52 -16.84
N ARG A 76 -15.73 0.69 -16.66
CA ARG A 76 -15.05 1.77 -15.94
C ARG A 76 -14.78 1.39 -14.48
N ALA A 77 -15.74 0.74 -13.82
CA ALA A 77 -15.59 0.26 -12.44
C ALA A 77 -14.42 -0.74 -12.33
N LEU A 78 -14.36 -1.75 -13.20
CA LEU A 78 -13.25 -2.70 -13.24
C LEU A 78 -11.90 -2.00 -13.46
N ARG A 79 -11.81 -1.05 -14.40
CA ARG A 79 -10.58 -0.29 -14.62
C ARG A 79 -10.16 0.52 -13.40
N GLN A 80 -11.11 1.11 -12.68
CA GLN A 80 -10.81 1.87 -11.47
C GLN A 80 -10.27 0.95 -10.35
N VAL A 81 -10.82 -0.25 -10.21
CA VAL A 81 -10.32 -1.26 -9.26
C VAL A 81 -8.90 -1.69 -9.62
N GLN A 82 -8.62 -2.00 -10.90
CA GLN A 82 -7.28 -2.37 -11.37
C GLN A 82 -6.26 -1.25 -11.12
N LEU A 83 -6.61 0.00 -11.41
CA LEU A 83 -5.77 1.16 -11.11
C LEU A 83 -5.48 1.31 -9.61
N SER A 84 -6.47 1.00 -8.77
CA SER A 84 -6.32 1.06 -7.31
C SER A 84 -5.36 -0.02 -6.80
N ALA A 85 -5.40 -1.23 -7.38
CA ALA A 85 -4.45 -2.31 -7.09
C ALA A 85 -3.01 -1.90 -7.46
N ILE A 86 -2.80 -1.32 -8.65
CA ILE A 86 -1.47 -0.83 -9.07
C ILE A 86 -0.94 0.24 -8.09
N ARG A 87 -1.79 1.17 -7.65
CA ARG A 87 -1.41 2.18 -6.65
C ARG A 87 -1.08 1.57 -5.29
N LEU A 88 -1.76 0.51 -4.88
CA LEU A 88 -1.43 -0.22 -3.65
C LEU A 88 -0.05 -0.88 -3.77
N TRP A 89 0.24 -1.55 -4.89
CA TRP A 89 1.55 -2.13 -5.14
C TRP A 89 2.67 -1.07 -5.09
N GLY A 90 2.51 0.06 -5.79
CA GLY A 90 3.50 1.14 -5.75
C GLY A 90 3.69 1.75 -4.36
N ARG A 91 2.64 1.80 -3.53
CA ARG A 91 2.76 2.21 -2.13
C ARG A 91 3.54 1.20 -1.30
N ALA A 92 3.28 -0.11 -1.48
CA ALA A 92 4.01 -1.16 -0.79
C ALA A 92 5.50 -1.13 -1.15
N ALA A 93 5.83 -1.02 -2.45
CA ALA A 93 7.22 -0.91 -2.91
C ALA A 93 7.94 0.31 -2.29
N ARG A 94 7.26 1.46 -2.18
CA ARG A 94 7.83 2.64 -1.51
C ARG A 94 8.07 2.41 -0.01
N ARG A 95 7.15 1.73 0.68
CA ARG A 95 7.34 1.41 2.10
C ARG A 95 8.49 0.43 2.30
N LEU A 96 8.68 -0.52 1.39
CA LEU A 96 9.82 -1.44 1.41
C LEU A 96 11.14 -0.67 1.28
N ALA A 97 11.24 0.24 0.32
CA ALA A 97 12.44 1.07 0.15
C ALA A 97 12.76 1.93 1.39
N GLU A 98 11.75 2.42 2.13
CA GLU A 98 11.97 3.12 3.39
C GLU A 98 12.49 2.19 4.50
N ILE A 99 12.07 0.93 4.51
CA ILE A 99 12.61 -0.08 5.45
C ILE A 99 14.08 -0.32 5.13
N GLU A 100 14.43 -0.51 3.86
CA GLU A 100 15.80 -0.72 3.37
C GLU A 100 16.72 0.47 3.70
N GLU A 101 16.23 1.70 3.54
CA GLU A 101 16.98 2.91 3.92
C GLU A 101 17.27 2.94 5.42
N ILE A 102 16.30 2.53 6.26
CA ILE A 102 16.45 2.54 7.72
C ILE A 102 17.37 1.41 8.20
N THR A 103 17.27 0.22 7.61
CA THR A 103 18.07 -0.96 8.01
C THR A 103 19.45 -0.98 7.37
N GLY A 104 19.63 -0.33 6.23
CA GLY A 104 20.83 -0.44 5.39
C GLY A 104 20.94 -1.79 4.68
N GLU A 105 19.86 -2.57 4.63
CA GLU A 105 19.80 -3.87 3.96
C GLU A 105 19.04 -3.75 2.64
N ASP A 106 19.42 -4.55 1.65
CA ASP A 106 18.68 -4.72 0.39
C ASP A 106 17.75 -5.94 0.53
N LEU A 107 16.44 -5.72 0.43
CA LEU A 107 15.41 -6.74 0.64
C LEU A 107 14.72 -7.18 -0.67
N ILE A 108 15.16 -6.64 -1.81
CA ILE A 108 14.58 -6.86 -3.16
C ILE A 108 15.35 -7.92 -3.95
#